data_AF-A0A5K0WZS0-F1
#
_entry.id   AF-A0A5K0WZS0-F1
#
_cell.length_a   1.000
_cell.length_b   1.000
_cell.length_c   1.000
_cell.angle_alpha   90.00
_cell.angle_beta   90.00
_cell.angle_gamma   90.00
#
_symmetry.space_group_name_H-M   'P 1'
#
loop_
_entity.id
_entity.type
_entity.pdbx_description
1 polymer ?
#
loop_
_entity_poly.entity_id
_entity_poly.type
_entity_poly.pdbx_seq_one_letter_code
_entity_poly.pdbx_strand_id
1 'polypeptide(L)'
;RSCRIPDIILVEKESWHCEAELGTFECIQDIKHNGQVHEMPKMVLLATSISSAESLKAKSAGFVDTLIMKPLRASMMAASFQQVLGIGNTQQGKGVLSGGPFLRNVLSGKKILVVDDNGVNRKVAEFALKKYGANVACAESGKIALAMLQIPHKFDACFMDVQMPEMDG
;
A
#
# COMPACT_ATOMS: atom_id res chain seq x y z
N ARG A 1 8.18 -24.24 6.56
CA ARG A 1 7.92 -23.25 5.50
C ARG A 1 8.54 -21.95 5.97
N SER A 2 9.58 -21.44 5.32
CA SER A 2 10.24 -20.21 5.77
C SER A 2 9.30 -19.02 5.60
N CYS A 3 8.87 -18.42 6.71
CA CYS A 3 8.15 -17.15 6.68
C CYS A 3 9.11 -16.08 6.15
N ARG A 4 8.85 -15.58 4.95
CA ARG A 4 9.58 -14.44 4.39
C ARG A 4 8.95 -13.18 4.97
N ILE A 5 9.70 -12.45 5.77
CA ILE A 5 9.27 -11.18 6.35
C ILE A 5 9.29 -10.12 5.23
N PRO A 6 8.29 -9.22 5.15
CA PRO A 6 8.29 -8.14 4.16
C PRO A 6 9.43 -7.15 4.40
N ASP A 7 9.99 -6.54 3.36
CA ASP A 7 11.05 -5.53 3.49
C ASP A 7 10.52 -4.16 3.97
N ILE A 8 9.26 -3.84 3.62
CA ILE A 8 8.59 -2.58 3.96
C ILE A 8 7.16 -2.86 4.43
N ILE A 9 6.74 -2.15 5.47
CA ILE A 9 5.35 -2.10 5.94
C ILE A 9 4.83 -0.67 5.78
N LEU A 10 3.75 -0.50 5.02
CA LEU A 10 3.02 0.76 4.89
C LEU A 10 1.85 0.77 5.86
N VAL A 11 1.77 1.78 6.73
CA VAL A 11 0.73 1.90 7.74
C VAL A 11 -0.04 3.19 7.55
N GLU A 12 -1.35 3.12 7.46
CA GLU A 12 -2.21 4.28 7.37
C GLU A 12 -2.50 4.88 8.75
N LYS A 13 -2.26 6.18 8.93
CA LYS A 13 -2.52 6.89 10.21
C LYS A 13 -4.00 6.82 10.60
N GLU A 14 -4.93 6.89 9.67
CA GLU A 14 -6.36 6.85 9.99
C GLU A 14 -6.82 5.45 10.43
N SER A 15 -6.14 4.41 9.96
CA SER A 15 -6.27 3.03 10.47
C SER A 15 -5.43 2.79 11.74
N TRP A 16 -4.65 3.78 12.18
CA TRP A 16 -3.81 3.73 13.39
C TRP A 16 -4.60 4.32 14.57
N HIS A 17 -5.53 3.54 15.11
CA HIS A 17 -6.20 3.89 16.35
C HIS A 17 -5.25 3.64 17.53
N CYS A 18 -4.55 4.70 17.98
CA CYS A 18 -3.66 4.63 19.14
C CYS A 18 -4.39 4.25 20.46
N GLU A 19 -5.72 4.23 20.47
CA GLU A 19 -6.55 3.90 21.64
C GLU A 19 -7.26 2.54 21.52
N ALA A 20 -7.17 1.83 20.40
CA ALA A 20 -7.80 0.52 20.26
C ALA A 20 -6.83 -0.47 19.61
N GLU A 21 -6.45 -1.46 20.42
CA GLU A 21 -5.83 -2.73 20.04
C GLU A 21 -4.31 -2.71 19.85
N LEU A 22 -3.66 -2.99 20.98
CA LEU A 22 -2.35 -3.62 21.16
C LEU A 22 -2.01 -4.78 20.20
N GLY A 23 -2.92 -5.30 19.37
CA GLY A 23 -2.71 -6.51 18.57
C GLY A 23 -1.72 -6.37 17.40
N THR A 24 -1.68 -5.22 16.70
CA THR A 24 -0.67 -5.01 15.65
C THR A 24 0.73 -4.75 16.22
N PHE A 25 0.78 -4.13 17.39
CA PHE A 25 2.03 -3.87 18.12
C PHE A 25 2.59 -5.11 18.79
N GLU A 26 1.75 -6.00 19.35
CA GLU A 26 2.17 -7.28 19.92
C GLU A 26 2.83 -8.15 18.85
N CYS A 27 2.24 -8.26 17.65
CA CYS A 27 2.84 -9.04 16.57
C CYS A 27 4.25 -8.54 16.18
N ILE A 28 4.46 -7.21 16.14
CA ILE A 28 5.79 -6.62 15.87
C ILE A 28 6.74 -6.78 17.06
N GLN A 29 6.23 -6.68 18.30
CA GLN A 29 7.00 -6.94 19.53
C GLN A 29 7.43 -8.40 19.62
N ASP A 30 6.58 -9.35 19.22
CA ASP A 30 6.89 -10.78 19.16
C ASP A 30 8.00 -11.06 18.14
N ILE A 31 8.00 -10.36 17.00
CA ILE A 31 9.09 -10.42 16.01
C ILE A 31 10.39 -9.83 16.61
N LYS A 32 10.32 -8.76 17.43
CA LYS A 32 11.48 -8.20 18.15
C LYS A 32 12.01 -9.14 19.26
N HIS A 33 11.13 -9.84 19.97
CA HIS A 33 11.49 -10.64 21.14
C HIS A 33 12.07 -12.02 20.76
N ASN A 34 11.69 -12.57 19.61
CA ASN A 34 12.11 -13.91 19.18
C ASN A 34 13.51 -14.01 18.54
N GLY A 35 14.32 -12.95 18.54
CA GLY A 35 15.78 -13.03 18.33
C GLY A 35 16.28 -13.65 16.99
N GLN A 36 15.40 -13.93 16.04
CA GLN A 36 15.72 -14.60 14.76
C GLN A 36 15.57 -13.70 13.54
N VAL A 37 15.70 -12.38 13.69
CA VAL A 37 15.51 -11.46 12.57
C VAL A 37 16.76 -10.61 12.37
N HIS A 38 17.43 -10.82 11.23
CA HIS A 38 18.68 -10.14 10.90
C HIS A 38 18.47 -8.69 10.42
N GLU A 39 17.26 -8.34 9.94
CA GLU A 39 16.87 -6.97 9.60
C GLU A 39 15.38 -6.75 9.89
N MET A 40 15.05 -5.72 10.67
CA MET A 40 13.66 -5.34 10.94
C MET A 40 13.02 -4.74 9.68
N PRO A 41 11.76 -5.10 9.36
CA PRO A 41 11.02 -4.49 8.26
C PRO A 41 10.93 -2.99 8.47
N LYS A 42 11.16 -2.23 7.39
CA LYS A 42 11.12 -0.78 7.45
C LYS A 42 9.69 -0.27 7.48
N MET A 43 9.38 0.65 8.39
CA MET A 43 8.02 1.11 8.63
C MET A 43 7.78 2.52 8.09
N VAL A 44 6.76 2.64 7.23
CA VAL A 44 6.38 3.89 6.57
C VAL A 44 4.98 4.28 7.00
N LEU A 45 4.84 5.43 7.66
CA LEU A 45 3.55 5.95 8.07
C LEU A 45 2.96 6.83 6.96
N LEU A 46 1.71 6.57 6.57
CA LEU A 46 0.95 7.34 5.58
C LEU A 46 -0.07 8.21 6.31
N ALA A 47 0.03 9.54 6.23
CA ALA A 47 -0.82 10.44 7.02
C ALA A 47 -1.46 11.53 6.16
N THR A 48 -2.75 11.81 6.37
CA THR A 48 -3.46 12.94 5.75
C THR A 48 -3.13 14.25 6.45
N SER A 49 -3.04 14.23 7.78
CA SER A 49 -2.57 15.32 8.62
C SER A 49 -1.80 14.75 9.80
N ILE A 50 -0.75 15.45 10.25
CA ILE A 50 0.00 15.08 11.44
C ILE A 50 0.65 16.33 12.02
N SER A 51 0.57 16.49 13.34
CA SER A 51 1.26 17.60 14.00
C SER A 51 2.76 17.33 14.06
N SER A 52 3.58 18.38 14.16
CA SER A 52 5.03 18.24 14.34
C SER A 52 5.38 17.41 15.58
N ALA A 53 4.61 17.56 16.66
CA ALA A 53 4.78 16.81 17.90
C ALA A 53 4.48 15.31 17.73
N GLU A 54 3.43 14.96 16.98
CA GLU A 54 3.10 13.56 16.66
C GLU A 54 4.17 12.92 15.77
N SER A 55 4.63 13.65 14.74
CA SER A 55 5.68 13.14 13.85
C SER A 55 6.99 12.88 14.60
N LEU A 56 7.35 13.75 15.55
CA LEU A 56 8.53 13.58 16.39
C LEU A 56 8.37 12.37 17.31
N LYS A 57 7.21 12.20 17.97
CA LYS A 57 6.95 11.03 18.81
C LYS A 57 7.05 9.71 18.03
N ALA A 58 6.47 9.64 16.84
CA ALA A 58 6.50 8.44 16.01
C ALA A 58 7.93 8.06 15.56
N LYS A 59 8.76 9.06 15.22
CA LYS A 59 10.17 8.85 14.86
C LYS A 59 11.03 8.51 16.07
N SER A 60 10.89 9.25 17.18
CA SER A 60 11.70 9.08 18.39
C SER A 60 11.42 7.75 19.10
N ALA A 61 10.22 7.22 18.97
CA ALA A 61 9.88 5.92 19.52
C ALA A 61 10.41 4.74 18.69
N GLY A 62 11.12 5.01 17.57
CA GLY A 62 11.75 4.00 16.73
C GLY A 62 10.75 3.09 16.01
N PHE A 63 9.50 3.55 15.85
CA PHE A 63 8.42 2.80 15.22
C PHE A 63 8.25 3.14 13.74
N VAL A 64 8.73 4.31 13.29
CA VAL A 64 8.51 4.78 11.92
C VAL A 64 9.84 5.27 11.35
N ASP A 65 10.33 4.61 10.29
CA ASP A 65 11.52 5.02 9.55
C ASP A 65 11.24 6.25 8.67
N THR A 66 10.04 6.35 8.09
CA THR A 66 9.65 7.53 7.30
C THR A 66 8.14 7.80 7.30
N LEU A 67 7.77 9.05 7.00
CA LEU A 67 6.38 9.53 6.98
C LEU A 67 6.09 10.10 5.59
N ILE A 68 4.97 9.69 4.99
CA ILE A 68 4.48 10.19 3.70
C ILE A 68 3.13 10.88 3.91
N MET A 69 3.10 12.18 3.58
CA MET A 69 1.86 12.96 3.61
C MET A 69 1.00 12.62 2.39
N LYS A 70 -0.29 12.34 2.61
CA LYS A 70 -1.28 12.23 1.54
C LYS A 70 -1.56 13.62 0.95
N PRO A 71 -1.81 13.74 -0.36
CA PRO A 71 -2.01 12.67 -1.34
C PRO A 71 -0.70 11.99 -1.76
N LEU A 72 -0.69 10.65 -1.78
CA LEU A 72 0.48 9.83 -2.11
C LEU A 72 0.83 9.95 -3.59
N ARG A 73 1.69 10.91 -3.93
CA ARG A 73 2.23 11.03 -5.27
C ARG A 73 3.31 9.98 -5.48
N ALA A 74 3.37 9.40 -6.69
CA ALA A 74 4.38 8.40 -7.05
C ALA A 74 5.82 8.88 -6.79
N SER A 75 6.10 10.17 -6.97
CA SER A 75 7.40 10.78 -6.65
C SER A 75 7.73 10.76 -5.16
N MET A 76 6.74 10.97 -4.28
CA MET A 76 6.93 10.93 -2.83
C MET A 76 7.18 9.50 -2.36
N MET A 77 6.42 8.54 -2.88
CA MET A 77 6.64 7.11 -2.62
C MET A 77 8.03 6.67 -3.06
N ALA A 78 8.45 7.05 -4.27
CA ALA A 78 9.77 6.71 -4.80
C ALA A 78 10.91 7.29 -3.94
N ALA A 79 10.83 8.56 -3.57
CA ALA A 79 11.83 9.21 -2.71
C ALA A 79 11.91 8.56 -1.33
N SER A 80 10.76 8.28 -0.71
CA SER A 80 10.70 7.63 0.60
C SER A 80 11.26 6.21 0.57
N PHE A 81 10.98 5.43 -0.48
CA PHE A 81 11.55 4.08 -0.63
C PHE A 81 13.06 4.09 -0.86
N GLN A 82 13.56 5.03 -1.67
CA GLN A 82 15.00 5.20 -1.85
C GLN A 82 15.71 5.53 -0.54
N GLN A 83 15.13 6.42 0.28
CA GLN A 83 15.67 6.78 1.59
C GLN A 83 15.66 5.59 2.55
N VAL A 84 14.56 4.83 2.59
CA VAL A 84 14.34 3.76 3.55
C VAL A 84 15.14 2.50 3.23
N LEU A 85 15.27 2.15 1.95
CA LEU A 85 16.00 0.97 1.49
C LEU A 85 17.51 1.22 1.34
N GLY A 86 18.01 2.42 1.65
CA GLY A 86 19.43 2.76 1.53
C GLY A 86 19.97 2.77 0.09
N ILE A 87 19.08 2.76 -0.91
CA ILE A 87 19.43 2.84 -2.33
C ILE A 87 19.73 4.30 -2.65
N GLY A 88 20.87 4.81 -2.19
CA GLY A 88 21.29 6.16 -2.55
C GLY A 88 22.18 6.87 -1.54
N ASN A 89 23.40 6.35 -1.34
CA ASN A 89 24.52 7.21 -0.97
C ASN A 89 25.63 7.09 -2.01
N THR A 90 25.37 7.62 -3.21
CA THR A 90 26.43 8.02 -4.13
C THR A 90 25.98 9.30 -4.82
N GLN A 91 26.83 10.30 -4.68
CA GLN A 91 26.61 11.67 -5.10
C GLN A 91 26.29 11.78 -6.59
N GLN A 92 25.44 12.74 -6.94
CA GLN A 92 25.32 13.38 -8.25
C GLN A 92 25.21 12.45 -9.47
N GLY A 93 23.98 12.22 -9.89
CA GLY A 93 23.64 11.96 -11.27
C GLY A 93 22.26 12.52 -11.54
N LYS A 94 22.17 13.57 -12.37
CA LYS A 94 20.92 14.06 -12.96
C LYS A 94 20.28 12.92 -13.77
N GLY A 95 19.50 12.09 -13.10
CA GLY A 95 18.55 11.18 -13.71
C GLY A 95 17.18 11.69 -13.33
N VAL A 96 16.64 12.61 -14.12
CA VAL A 96 15.20 12.86 -14.13
C VAL A 96 14.55 11.48 -14.22
N LEU A 97 13.79 11.08 -13.20
CA LEU A 97 12.83 9.98 -13.31
C LEU A 97 11.72 10.45 -14.25
N SER A 98 12.08 10.70 -15.50
CA SER A 98 11.17 10.77 -16.63
C SER A 98 10.53 9.39 -16.67
N GLY A 99 9.22 9.32 -16.46
CA GLY A 99 8.44 8.10 -16.47
C GLY A 99 8.72 7.26 -17.71
N GLY A 100 9.71 6.38 -17.60
CA GLY A 100 10.18 5.55 -18.69
C GLY A 100 9.16 4.45 -19.04
N PRO A 101 9.38 3.73 -20.15
CA PRO A 101 8.51 2.66 -20.63
C PRO A 101 8.24 1.55 -19.60
N PHE A 102 9.11 1.40 -18.60
CA PHE A 102 9.10 0.32 -17.61
C PHE A 102 7.86 0.29 -16.72
N LEU A 103 7.32 1.45 -16.33
CA LEU A 103 6.14 1.48 -15.45
C LEU A 103 4.86 1.09 -16.19
N ARG A 104 4.79 1.28 -17.52
CA ARG A 104 3.58 1.06 -18.33
C ARG A 104 3.10 -0.40 -18.35
N ASN A 105 3.97 -1.34 -17.97
CA ASN A 105 3.69 -2.77 -18.02
C ASN A 105 3.87 -3.47 -16.66
N VAL A 106 3.98 -2.72 -15.56
CA VAL A 106 4.23 -3.33 -14.24
C VAL A 106 3.12 -4.30 -13.81
N LEU A 107 1.90 -4.13 -14.32
CA LEU A 107 0.75 -5.02 -14.07
C LEU A 107 0.45 -5.95 -15.25
N SER A 108 1.36 -6.09 -16.22
CA SER A 108 1.13 -6.90 -17.41
C SER A 108 0.72 -8.33 -17.05
N GLY A 109 -0.40 -8.78 -17.61
CA GLY A 109 -0.94 -10.12 -17.40
C GLY A 109 -1.70 -10.34 -16.10
N LYS A 110 -1.71 -9.36 -15.18
CA LYS A 110 -2.48 -9.44 -13.91
C LYS A 110 -3.96 -9.21 -14.16
N LYS A 111 -4.81 -10.06 -13.58
CA LYS A 111 -6.27 -9.93 -13.60
C LYS A 111 -6.73 -9.28 -12.32
N ILE A 112 -7.29 -8.08 -12.42
CA ILE A 112 -7.69 -7.28 -11.26
C ILE A 112 -9.19 -7.02 -11.33
N LEU A 113 -9.88 -7.25 -10.22
CA LEU A 113 -11.28 -6.87 -10.04
C LEU A 113 -11.35 -5.48 -9.40
N VAL A 114 -12.19 -4.60 -9.93
CA VAL A 114 -12.51 -3.29 -9.34
C VAL A 114 -13.98 -3.29 -8.92
N VAL A 115 -14.26 -2.97 -7.67
CA VAL A 115 -15.60 -2.99 -7.08
C VAL A 115 -15.87 -1.62 -6.45
N ASP A 116 -16.87 -0.91 -6.95
CA ASP A 116 -17.26 0.42 -6.48
C ASP A 116 -18.68 0.69 -7.01
N ASP A 117 -19.58 1.30 -6.25
CA ASP A 117 -20.96 1.55 -6.67
C ASP A 117 -21.07 2.73 -7.66
N ASN A 118 -20.11 3.65 -7.59
CA ASN A 118 -20.01 4.81 -8.46
C ASN A 118 -19.31 4.49 -9.80
N GLY A 119 -20.09 4.56 -10.88
CA GLY A 119 -19.60 4.27 -12.24
C GLY A 119 -18.45 5.17 -12.73
N VAL A 120 -18.29 6.38 -12.18
CA VAL A 120 -17.16 7.26 -12.51
C VAL A 120 -15.87 6.74 -11.86
N ASN A 121 -15.92 6.40 -10.57
CA ASN A 121 -14.77 5.85 -9.84
C ASN A 121 -14.31 4.53 -10.45
N ARG A 122 -15.25 3.61 -10.75
CA ARG A 122 -14.95 2.36 -11.46
C ARG A 122 -14.17 2.60 -12.75
N LYS A 123 -14.64 3.53 -13.60
CA LYS A 123 -13.97 3.85 -14.88
C LYS A 123 -12.60 4.47 -14.69
N VAL A 124 -12.44 5.34 -13.70
CA VAL A 124 -11.13 5.97 -13.39
C VAL A 124 -10.12 4.90 -12.95
N ALA A 125 -10.52 4.02 -12.02
CA ALA A 125 -9.67 2.93 -11.54
C ALA A 125 -9.35 1.93 -12.67
N GLU A 126 -10.35 1.53 -13.45
CA GLU A 126 -10.19 0.65 -14.62
C GLU A 126 -9.17 1.22 -15.61
N PHE A 127 -9.34 2.49 -16.00
CA PHE A 127 -8.44 3.15 -16.94
C PHE A 127 -7.02 3.25 -16.39
N ALA A 128 -6.86 3.60 -15.11
CA ALA A 128 -5.56 3.70 -14.47
C ALA A 128 -4.83 2.35 -14.46
N LEU A 129 -5.51 1.26 -14.08
CA LEU A 129 -4.94 -0.07 -14.02
C LEU A 129 -4.62 -0.64 -15.42
N LYS A 130 -5.52 -0.44 -16.39
CA LYS A 130 -5.29 -0.82 -17.80
C LYS A 130 -4.09 -0.08 -18.40
N LYS A 131 -3.90 1.20 -18.06
CA LYS A 131 -2.72 1.99 -18.49
C LYS A 131 -1.39 1.39 -18.03
N TYR A 132 -1.40 0.59 -16.97
CA TYR A 132 -0.24 -0.12 -16.44
C TYR A 132 -0.16 -1.60 -16.85
N GLY A 133 -1.02 -2.04 -17.78
CA GLY A 133 -0.98 -3.37 -18.40
C GLY A 133 -1.89 -4.43 -17.76
N ALA A 134 -2.71 -4.06 -16.78
CA ALA A 134 -3.62 -5.01 -16.12
C ALA A 134 -4.82 -5.37 -17.01
N ASN A 135 -5.30 -6.61 -16.87
CA ASN A 135 -6.60 -7.06 -17.34
C ASN A 135 -7.64 -6.78 -16.25
N VAL A 136 -8.48 -5.77 -16.44
CA VAL A 136 -9.42 -5.33 -15.40
C VAL A 136 -10.84 -5.80 -15.69
N ALA A 137 -11.51 -6.33 -14.67
CA ALA A 137 -12.95 -6.53 -14.64
C ALA A 137 -13.58 -5.62 -13.57
N CYS A 138 -14.85 -5.25 -13.75
CA CYS A 138 -15.54 -4.32 -12.85
C CYS A 138 -16.83 -4.94 -12.31
N ALA A 139 -17.15 -4.62 -11.05
CA ALA A 139 -18.42 -4.94 -10.39
C ALA A 139 -18.98 -3.68 -9.74
N GLU A 140 -20.30 -3.48 -9.81
CA GLU A 140 -20.99 -2.30 -9.27
C GLU A 140 -21.56 -2.49 -7.85
N SER A 141 -21.33 -3.66 -7.25
CA SER A 141 -21.72 -3.95 -5.87
C SER A 141 -20.94 -5.14 -5.33
N GLY A 142 -20.87 -5.25 -3.99
CA GLY A 142 -20.30 -6.41 -3.30
C GLY A 142 -20.95 -7.74 -3.72
N LYS A 143 -22.27 -7.77 -3.96
CA LYS A 143 -22.99 -8.97 -4.43
C LYS A 143 -22.46 -9.48 -5.77
N ILE A 144 -22.25 -8.58 -6.74
CA ILE A 144 -21.69 -8.94 -8.05
C ILE A 144 -20.24 -9.38 -7.90
N ALA A 145 -19.46 -8.69 -7.06
CA ALA A 145 -18.09 -9.06 -6.78
C ALA A 145 -17.98 -10.48 -6.18
N LEU A 146 -18.83 -10.83 -5.21
CA LEU A 146 -18.88 -12.16 -4.61
C LEU A 146 -19.25 -13.25 -5.62
N ALA A 147 -20.14 -12.96 -6.58
CA ALA A 147 -20.44 -13.89 -7.66
C ALA A 147 -19.24 -14.11 -8.59
N MET A 148 -18.46 -13.06 -8.86
CA MET A 148 -17.24 -13.12 -9.67
C MET A 148 -16.05 -13.79 -8.95
N LEU A 149 -16.03 -13.72 -7.62
CA LEU A 149 -15.01 -14.30 -6.75
C LEU A 149 -15.33 -15.75 -6.32
N GLN A 150 -16.40 -16.36 -6.84
CA GLN A 150 -16.67 -17.78 -6.61
C GLN A 150 -15.51 -18.65 -7.11
N ILE A 151 -15.08 -19.60 -6.27
CA ILE A 151 -13.98 -20.50 -6.60
C ILE A 151 -14.44 -21.52 -7.66
N PRO A 152 -13.65 -21.76 -8.73
CA PRO A 152 -12.34 -21.16 -9.00
C PRO A 152 -12.43 -19.82 -9.74
N HIS A 153 -11.93 -18.75 -9.11
CA HIS A 153 -11.73 -17.45 -9.78
C HIS A 153 -10.30 -17.30 -10.30
N LYS A 154 -10.07 -16.29 -11.16
CA LYS A 154 -8.77 -16.04 -11.82
C LYS A 154 -8.16 -14.68 -11.50
N PHE A 155 -8.70 -13.96 -10.53
CA PHE A 155 -8.20 -12.64 -10.13
C PHE A 155 -6.95 -12.75 -9.25
N ASP A 156 -5.95 -11.93 -9.54
CA ASP A 156 -4.73 -11.75 -8.75
C ASP A 156 -4.91 -10.73 -7.62
N ALA A 157 -5.83 -9.78 -7.78
CA ALA A 157 -6.13 -8.74 -6.80
C ALA A 157 -7.57 -8.20 -6.96
N CYS A 158 -8.09 -7.60 -5.89
CA CYS A 158 -9.36 -6.88 -5.85
C CYS A 158 -9.13 -5.48 -5.26
N PHE A 159 -9.61 -4.45 -5.95
CA PHE A 159 -9.68 -3.07 -5.46
C PHE A 159 -11.15 -2.80 -5.15
N MET A 160 -11.47 -2.59 -3.89
CA MET A 160 -12.85 -2.54 -3.43
C MET A 160 -13.08 -1.27 -2.62
N ASP A 161 -14.15 -0.56 -2.95
CA ASP A 161 -14.64 0.54 -2.13
C ASP A 161 -15.19 -0.03 -0.82
N VAL A 162 -14.83 0.61 0.30
CA VAL A 162 -15.28 0.21 1.64
C VAL A 162 -16.74 0.63 1.84
N GLN A 163 -17.15 1.75 1.26
CA GLN A 163 -18.48 2.32 1.46
C GLN A 163 -19.35 2.10 0.24
N MET A 164 -20.07 0.98 0.21
CA MET A 164 -21.07 0.68 -0.83
C MET A 164 -22.48 0.54 -0.23
N PRO A 165 -23.54 0.89 -0.97
CA PRO A 165 -24.91 0.62 -0.57
C PRO A 165 -25.17 -0.87 -0.38
N GLU A 166 -26.07 -1.21 0.54
CA GLU A 166 -26.55 -2.58 0.86
C GLU A 166 -25.53 -3.51 1.53
N MET A 167 -24.28 -3.53 1.06
CA MET A 167 -23.20 -4.39 1.55
C MET A 167 -21.89 -3.59 1.48
N ASP A 168 -21.16 -3.54 2.59
CA ASP A 168 -19.82 -2.97 2.65
C ASP A 168 -18.82 -3.81 1.82
N GLY A 169 -17.67 -3.20 1.53
CA GLY A 169 -16.58 -3.87 0.85
C GLY A 169 -16.02 -5.04 1.64
#